data_AF-A0A972PIT2-F1
#
_entry.id   AF-A0A972PIT2-F1
#
_cell.length_a   1.000
_cell.length_b   1.000
_cell.length_c   1.000
_cell.angle_alpha   90.00
_cell.angle_beta   90.00
_cell.angle_gamma   90.00
#
_symmetry.space_group_name_H-M   'P 1'
#
loop_
_entity.id
_entity.type
_entity.pdbx_description
1 polymer ?
#
loop_
_entity_poly.entity_id
_entity_poly.type
_entity_poly.pdbx_seq_one_letter_code
_entity_poly.pdbx_strand_id
1 'polypeptide(L)' 'MSRCLKCGLFSTLNSECFWFKKKFSRQDLAASGECPYFTEILYEDGVPLTPYQHFLLKKQDLESKKMQGPV' A
#
# COMPACT_ATOMS: atom_id res chain seq x y z
N MET A 1 -1.06 -1.71 13.74
CA MET A 1 -1.40 -0.34 13.28
C MET A 1 -1.04 -0.18 11.81
N SER A 2 -2.04 0.07 10.98
CA SER A 2 -2.02 0.21 9.52
C SER A 2 -1.38 1.53 9.05
N ARG A 3 -0.13 1.76 9.44
CA ARG A 3 0.62 3.00 9.12
C ARG A 3 1.31 2.92 7.76
N CYS A 4 1.41 4.03 7.05
CA CYS A 4 2.07 4.13 5.74
C CYS A 4 3.52 3.61 5.75
N LEU A 5 4.28 3.84 6.83
CA LEU A 5 5.66 3.35 6.97
C LEU A 5 5.81 1.82 6.97
N LYS A 6 4.73 1.09 7.24
CA LYS A 6 4.68 -0.38 7.23
C LYS A 6 3.82 -0.91 6.08
N CYS A 7 3.37 -0.04 5.19
CA CYS A 7 2.51 -0.40 4.08
C CYS A 7 3.38 -0.86 2.91
N GLY A 8 3.06 -2.01 2.33
CA GLY A 8 3.69 -2.51 1.12
C GLY A 8 3.58 -1.55 -0.06
N LEU A 9 2.64 -0.59 -0.05
CA LEU A 9 2.46 0.41 -1.12
C LEU A 9 3.39 1.62 -0.98
N PHE A 10 4.14 1.74 0.12
CA PHE A 10 5.02 2.88 0.37
C PHE A 10 6.47 2.54 0.04
N SER A 11 7.09 3.35 -0.83
CA SER A 11 8.52 3.31 -1.08
C SER A 11 9.24 4.24 -0.10
N THR A 12 10.03 3.65 0.80
CA THR A 12 10.90 4.39 1.72
C THR A 12 12.02 5.12 0.99
N LEU A 13 12.50 4.57 -0.13
CA LEU A 13 13.56 5.16 -0.98
C LEU A 13 13.10 6.48 -1.61
N ASN A 14 11.89 6.50 -2.18
CA ASN A 14 11.35 7.68 -2.86
C ASN A 14 10.44 8.54 -1.96
N SER A 15 10.21 8.08 -0.73
CA SER A 15 9.21 8.61 0.21
C SER A 15 7.84 8.81 -0.47
N GLU A 16 7.39 7.79 -1.20
CA GLU A 16 6.22 7.86 -2.09
C GLU A 16 5.23 6.72 -1.84
N CYS A 17 3.94 7.04 -1.83
CA CYS A 17 2.88 6.04 -1.86
C CYS A 17 2.42 5.77 -3.29
N PHE A 18 2.55 4.53 -3.75
CA PHE A 18 2.20 4.11 -5.11
C PHE A 18 0.69 4.16 -5.37
N TRP A 19 -0.14 4.03 -4.34
CA TRP A 19 -1.59 4.15 -4.47
C TRP A 19 -2.03 5.56 -4.86
N PHE A 20 -1.53 6.56 -4.12
CA PHE A 20 -1.88 7.96 -4.32
C PHE A 20 -1.00 8.66 -5.36
N LYS A 21 0.07 8.00 -5.84
CA LYS A 21 1.14 8.59 -6.67
C LYS A 21 1.64 9.92 -6.10
N LYS A 22 1.85 9.93 -4.77
CA LYS A 22 2.17 11.12 -3.99
C LYS A 22 3.37 10.87 -3.10
N LYS A 23 4.29 11.84 -3.08
CA LYS A 23 5.40 11.91 -2.12
C LYS A 23 4.92 12.46 -0.78
N PHE A 24 5.45 11.89 0.30
CA PHE A 24 5.17 12.28 1.67
C PHE A 24 6.45 12.80 2.31
N SER A 25 6.36 13.93 2.99
CA SER A 25 7.40 14.35 3.93
C SER A 25 7.33 13.52 5.21
N ARG A 26 8.37 13.61 6.05
CA ARG A 26 8.35 12.98 7.39
C ARG A 26 7.20 13.51 8.25
N GLN A 27 6.84 14.78 8.11
CA GLN A 27 5.72 15.39 8.84
C GLN A 27 4.38 14.81 8.38
N ASP A 28 4.20 14.62 7.06
CA ASP A 28 3.00 13.98 6.53
C ASP A 28 2.86 12.54 7.03
N LEU A 29 3.96 11.80 7.14
CA LEU A 29 3.95 10.42 7.66
C LEU A 29 3.70 10.37 9.17
N ALA A 30 4.22 11.33 9.94
CA ALA A 30 3.98 11.42 11.37
C ALA A 30 2.52 11.83 11.68
N ALA A 31 1.95 12.71 10.85
CA ALA A 31 0.54 13.10 10.91
C ALA A 31 -0.40 12.06 10.28
N SER A 32 0.14 11.10 9.51
CA SER A 32 -0.69 10.08 8.86
C SER A 32 -1.33 9.17 9.89
N GLY A 33 -2.67 9.10 9.85
CA GLY A 33 -3.47 8.16 10.62
C GLY A 33 -3.47 6.76 10.01
N GLU A 34 -4.61 6.08 10.11
CA GLU A 34 -4.78 4.78 9.47
C GLU A 34 -4.85 4.92 7.96
N CYS A 35 -4.09 4.09 7.25
CA CYS A 35 -4.09 4.06 5.79
C CYS A 35 -5.27 3.21 5.29
N PRO A 36 -6.25 3.78 4.56
CA PRO A 36 -7.41 3.03 4.08
C PRO A 36 -7.05 1.98 3.02
N TYR A 37 -5.89 2.13 2.38
CA TYR A 37 -5.35 1.21 1.39
C TYR A 37 -4.17 0.42 1.96
N PHE A 38 -4.07 0.29 3.29
CA PHE A 38 -3.01 -0.48 3.90
C PHE A 38 -2.96 -1.89 3.32
N THR A 39 -1.75 -2.30 2.94
CA THR A 39 -1.41 -3.65 2.51
C THR A 39 -0.16 -4.02 3.29
N GLU A 40 -0.16 -5.20 3.92
CA GLU A 40 1.04 -5.70 4.59
C GLU A 40 2.15 -5.99 3.58
N ILE A 41 3.41 -5.97 4.05
CA ILE A 41 4.54 -6.34 3.20
C ILE A 41 4.52 -7.87 3.03
N LEU A 42 4.25 -8.31 1.81
CA LEU A 42 4.30 -9.69 1.39
C LEU A 42 5.71 -10.06 0.95
N TYR A 43 6.06 -11.32 1.17
CA TYR A 43 7.37 -11.88 0.85
C TYR A 43 7.20 -13.09 -0.07
N GLU A 44 8.01 -13.16 -1.12
CA GLU A 44 8.16 -14.33 -1.99
C GLU A 44 9.61 -14.80 -1.90
N ASP A 45 9.82 -16.07 -1.59
CA ASP A 45 11.15 -16.67 -1.37
C ASP A 45 12.01 -15.90 -0.34
N GLY A 46 11.36 -15.33 0.68
CA GLY A 46 12.01 -14.51 1.71
C GLY A 46 12.35 -13.09 1.28
N VAL A 47 12.06 -12.69 0.05
CA VAL A 47 12.28 -11.35 -0.50
C VAL A 47 10.98 -10.55 -0.47
N PRO A 48 10.97 -9.32 0.07
CA PRO A 48 9.77 -8.51 0.06
C PRO A 48 9.40 -8.11 -1.37
N LEU A 49 8.12 -8.20 -1.70
CA LEU A 49 7.64 -7.68 -2.97
C LEU A 49 7.86 -6.17 -3.06
N THR A 50 8.07 -5.68 -4.28
CA THR A 50 8.22 -4.25 -4.54
C THR A 50 6.92 -3.50 -4.24
N PRO A 51 6.99 -2.17 -3.97
CA PRO A 51 5.78 -1.37 -3.81
C PRO A 51 4.84 -1.38 -5.02
N TYR A 52 5.41 -1.54 -6.21
CA TYR A 52 4.63 -1.68 -7.43
C TYR A 52 3.89 -3.02 -7.51
N GLN A 53 4.53 -4.14 -7.13
CA GLN A 53 3.86 -5.44 -7.06
C GLN A 53 2.71 -5.43 -6.04
N HIS A 54 2.92 -4.86 -4.85
CA HIS A 54 1.84 -4.68 -3.87
C HIS A 54 0.69 -3.83 -4.43
N PHE A 55 1.00 -2.79 -5.20
CA PHE A 55 0.00 -1.96 -5.86
C PHE A 55 -0.87 -2.77 -6.84
N LEU A 56 -0.25 -3.62 -7.66
CA LEU A 56 -0.99 -4.50 -8.59
C LEU A 56 -1.91 -5.46 -7.84
N LEU A 57 -1.41 -6.12 -6.79
CA LEU A 57 -2.20 -7.04 -5.96
C LEU A 57 -3.37 -6.32 -5.28
N LYS A 58 -3.13 -5.13 -4.70
CA LYS A 58 -4.19 -4.35 -4.04
C LYS A 58 -5.25 -3.86 -5.02
N LYS A 59 -4.84 -3.46 -6.23
CA LYS A 59 -5.75 -3.06 -7.29
C LYS A 59 -6.65 -4.23 -7.70
N GLN A 60 -6.07 -5.42 -7.90
CA GLN A 60 -6.81 -6.63 -8.21
C GLN A 60 -7.80 -7.00 -7.09
N ASP A 61 -7.39 -6.98 -5.82
CA ASP A 61 -8.29 -7.24 -4.67
C ASP A 61 -9.51 -6.33 -4.67
N LEU A 62 -9.30 -5.03 -4.91
CA LEU A 62 -10.39 -4.05 -4.95
C LEU A 62 -11.28 -4.21 -6.19
N GLU A 63 -10.71 -4.58 -7.33
CA GLU A 63 -11.47 -4.88 -8.55
C GLU A 63 -12.32 -6.16 -8.35
N SER A 64 -11.75 -7.23 -7.80
CA SER A 64 -12.49 -8.46 -7.50
C SER A 64 -13.63 -8.25 -6.50
N LYS A 65 -13.44 -7.39 -5.48
CA LYS A 65 -14.49 -7.03 -4.53
C LYS A 65 -15.65 -6.26 -5.19
N LYS A 66 -15.37 -5.43 -6.19
CA LYS A 66 -16.41 -4.74 -6.96
C LYS A 66 -17.22 -5.68 -7.86
N MET A 67 -16.67 -6.84 -8.20
CA MET A 67 -17.32 -7.86 -9.03
C MET A 67 -18.24 -8.79 -8.22
N GLN A 68 -18.18 -8.76 -6.89
CA GLN A 68 -19.20 -9.38 -6.05
C GLN A 68 -20.42 -8.44 -6.04
N GLY A 69 -21.34 -8.65 -6.98
CA GLY A 69 -22.66 -8.02 -6.95
C GLY A 69 -23.42 -8.30 -5.64
N PRO A 70 -24.53 -7.61 -5.37
CA PRO A 70 -25.30 -7.84 -4.16
C PRO A 70 -25.69 -9.32 -4.08
N VAL A 71 -25.42 -9.92 -2.92
CA VAL A 71 -25.88 -11.28 -2.58
C VAL A 71 -27.40 -11.27 -2.44
#